data_AF-A0AA38MY30-F1
#
_entry.id   AF-A0AA38MY30-F1
#
_cell.length_a   1.000
_cell.length_b   1.000
_cell.length_c   1.000
_cell.angle_alpha   90.00
_cell.angle_beta   90.00
_cell.angle_gamma   90.00
#
_symmetry.space_group_name_H-M   'P 1'
#
loop_
_entity.id
_entity.type
_entity.pdbx_description
1 polymer ?
#
loop_
_entity_poly.entity_id
_entity_poly.type
_entity_poly.pdbx_seq_one_letter_code
_entity_poly.pdbx_strand_id
1 'polypeptide(L)'
;MHFNFLMLTSAIFTAISFVERAKAGTIQLRDGEIATKETILEWISTTDANLTFIGDPITKRNIESTMVVYCSVRTVDVCGGACTVYNGGATCLNAPDTNCLSATNNVGFCDHSGCGGSCNQLSTCGVRLDDGFCYTPGTNSINVGAF
;
A
#
# COMPACT_ATOMS: atom_id res chain seq x y z
N MET A 1 51.45 -49.53 -35.86
CA MET A 1 50.73 -48.30 -35.46
C MET A 1 49.42 -48.79 -34.82
N HIS A 2 49.34 -49.08 -33.51
CA HIS A 2 48.92 -48.16 -32.42
C HIS A 2 47.78 -47.22 -32.88
N PHE A 3 46.56 -47.15 -32.32
CA PHE A 3 46.05 -47.45 -30.97
C PHE A 3 44.49 -47.45 -30.95
N ASN A 4 43.89 -48.30 -30.09
CA ASN A 4 42.69 -48.07 -29.23
C ASN A 4 41.31 -47.68 -29.85
N PHE A 5 40.14 -47.95 -29.26
CA PHE A 5 39.74 -48.30 -27.89
C PHE A 5 38.32 -48.92 -27.92
N LEU A 6 38.11 -49.95 -27.10
CA LEU A 6 36.79 -50.42 -26.65
C LEU A 6 36.10 -49.29 -25.86
N MET A 7 34.84 -48.96 -26.14
CA MET A 7 33.96 -48.35 -25.13
C MET A 7 32.50 -48.67 -25.43
N LEU A 8 31.98 -49.69 -24.72
CA LEU A 8 30.57 -49.79 -24.38
C LEU A 8 30.21 -48.60 -23.50
N THR A 9 29.50 -47.60 -24.04
CA THR A 9 29.05 -46.46 -23.24
C THR A 9 27.75 -46.81 -22.52
N SER A 10 27.95 -47.15 -21.25
CA SER A 10 27.05 -47.10 -20.10
C SER A 10 25.85 -46.15 -20.26
N ALA A 11 24.65 -46.68 -20.04
CA ALA A 11 23.44 -45.88 -19.81
C ALA A 11 23.51 -45.24 -18.42
N ILE A 12 23.84 -43.96 -18.35
CA ILE A 12 23.74 -43.17 -17.13
C ILE A 12 22.33 -42.56 -17.11
N PHE A 13 21.43 -43.14 -16.32
CA PHE A 13 20.18 -42.49 -15.92
C PHE A 13 20.51 -41.33 -14.99
N THR A 14 20.65 -40.12 -15.52
CA THR A 14 20.66 -38.91 -14.70
C THR A 14 19.25 -38.67 -14.18
N ALA A 15 19.01 -38.98 -12.91
CA ALA A 15 17.82 -38.54 -12.21
C ALA A 15 17.81 -37.00 -12.19
N ILE A 16 16.92 -36.40 -12.97
CA ILE A 16 16.69 -34.95 -12.96
C ILE A 16 15.91 -34.65 -11.68
N SER A 17 16.61 -34.19 -10.65
CA SER A 17 15.99 -33.62 -9.46
C SER A 17 15.34 -32.29 -9.87
N PHE A 18 14.04 -32.31 -10.16
CA PHE A 18 13.26 -31.08 -10.29
C PHE A 18 13.20 -30.44 -8.90
N VAL A 19 14.08 -29.46 -8.66
CA VAL A 19 13.90 -28.55 -7.54
C VAL A 19 12.78 -27.60 -7.95
N GLU A 20 11.55 -27.90 -7.54
CA GLU A 20 10.51 -26.89 -7.54
C GLU A 20 10.97 -25.77 -6.61
N ARG A 21 11.45 -24.67 -7.18
CA ARG A 21 11.48 -23.41 -6.43
C ARG A 21 10.02 -23.13 -6.11
N ALA A 22 9.64 -23.31 -4.85
CA ALA A 22 8.46 -22.68 -4.29
C ALA A 22 8.61 -21.18 -4.57
N LYS A 23 7.93 -20.69 -5.61
CA LYS A 23 7.75 -19.26 -5.79
C LYS A 23 6.90 -18.85 -4.60
N ALA A 24 7.45 -17.99 -3.73
CA ALA A 24 6.65 -17.30 -2.74
C ALA A 24 5.53 -16.60 -3.51
N GLY A 25 4.33 -17.18 -3.45
CA GLY A 25 3.15 -16.57 -4.00
C GLY A 25 2.94 -15.30 -3.21
N THR A 26 3.00 -14.15 -3.87
CA THR A 26 2.44 -12.92 -3.34
C THR A 26 1.01 -13.22 -2.93
N ILE A 27 0.67 -12.98 -1.66
CA ILE A 27 -0.70 -13.08 -1.17
C ILE A 27 -1.55 -12.20 -2.08
N GLN A 28 -2.46 -12.80 -2.83
CA GLN A 28 -3.48 -12.08 -3.59
C GLN A 28 -4.50 -11.57 -2.58
N LEU A 29 -4.28 -10.38 -2.02
CA LEU A 29 -5.28 -9.69 -1.22
C LEU A 29 -6.33 -9.12 -2.19
N ARG A 30 -7.43 -9.85 -2.36
CA ARG A 30 -8.63 -9.35 -3.05
C ARG A 30 -9.77 -9.25 -2.05
N ASP A 31 -9.85 -8.12 -1.36
CA ASP A 31 -11.05 -7.28 -1.20
C ASP A 31 -10.71 -6.08 -0.31
N GLY A 32 -10.98 -4.86 -0.78
CA GLY A 32 -11.01 -3.66 0.07
C GLY A 32 -9.71 -3.24 0.78
N GLU A 33 -8.53 -3.53 0.22
CA GLU A 33 -7.24 -3.51 0.95
C GLU A 33 -6.95 -2.19 1.70
N ILE A 34 -7.22 -2.22 3.00
CA ILE A 34 -6.71 -1.26 3.97
C ILE A 34 -5.22 -1.57 4.12
N ALA A 35 -4.37 -0.55 3.99
CA ALA A 35 -2.92 -0.75 4.03
C ALA A 35 -2.46 -1.23 5.41
N THR A 36 -1.41 -2.05 5.46
CA THR A 36 -0.78 -2.37 6.74
C THR A 36 0.04 -1.18 7.24
N LYS A 37 0.30 -1.12 8.54
CA LYS A 37 1.20 -0.10 9.10
C LYS A 37 2.59 -0.20 8.47
N GLU A 38 3.07 -1.43 8.26
CA GLU A 38 4.35 -1.73 7.66
C GLU A 38 4.44 -1.19 6.22
N THR A 39 3.40 -1.39 5.41
CA THR A 39 3.32 -0.85 4.04
C THR A 39 3.43 0.68 4.03
N ILE A 40 2.70 1.36 4.92
CA ILE A 40 2.76 2.83 5.01
C ILE A 40 4.15 3.28 5.47
N LEU A 41 4.76 2.59 6.43
CA LEU A 41 6.12 2.92 6.90
C LEU A 41 7.18 2.73 5.82
N GLU A 42 7.09 1.67 5.04
CA GLU A 42 7.96 1.40 3.91
C GLU A 42 7.84 2.50 2.85
N TRP A 43 6.61 2.88 2.48
CA TRP A 43 6.35 4.00 1.57
C TRP A 43 6.92 5.32 2.11
N ILE A 44 6.69 5.65 3.39
CA ILE A 44 7.24 6.87 4.02
C ILE A 44 8.77 6.90 3.93
N SER A 45 9.43 5.75 4.06
CA SER A 45 10.90 5.66 4.04
C SER A 45 11.53 5.77 2.64
N THR A 46 10.74 5.56 1.59
CA THR A 46 11.22 5.44 0.20
C THR A 46 10.66 6.51 -0.73
N THR A 47 9.56 7.14 -0.36
CA THR A 47 8.90 8.19 -1.15
C THR A 47 9.76 9.45 -1.26
N ASP A 48 9.67 10.11 -2.40
CA ASP A 48 10.22 11.44 -2.66
C ASP A 48 9.16 12.56 -2.47
N ALA A 49 7.95 12.21 -2.02
CA ALA A 49 6.89 13.16 -1.73
C ALA A 49 7.24 14.11 -0.57
N ASN A 50 6.68 15.31 -0.59
CA ASN A 50 6.84 16.26 0.51
C ASN A 50 5.88 15.91 1.65
N LEU A 51 6.41 15.32 2.72
CA LEU A 51 5.63 14.81 3.84
C LEU A 51 5.49 15.83 4.98
N THR A 52 4.25 16.10 5.38
CA THR A 52 3.93 16.75 6.66
C THR A 52 3.37 15.73 7.63
N PHE A 53 3.90 15.65 8.84
CA PHE A 53 3.42 14.71 9.87
C PHE A 53 2.52 15.43 10.88
N ILE A 54 1.35 14.88 11.16
CA ILE A 54 0.40 15.40 12.14
C ILE A 54 -0.12 14.27 13.06
N GLY A 55 -0.57 14.65 14.26
CA GLY A 55 -1.02 13.72 15.28
C GLY A 55 0.11 13.19 16.17
N ASP A 56 -0.02 11.95 16.61
CA ASP A 56 0.95 11.25 17.46
C ASP A 56 2.21 10.85 16.67
N PRO A 57 3.40 10.83 17.31
CA PRO A 57 4.61 10.30 16.69
C PRO A 57 4.42 8.87 16.18
N ILE A 58 4.93 8.56 14.98
CA ILE A 58 4.79 7.25 14.34
C ILE A 58 5.40 6.10 15.17
N THR A 59 6.43 6.42 15.97
CA THR A 59 7.10 5.51 16.91
C THR A 59 6.22 5.13 18.10
N LYS A 60 5.15 5.90 18.38
CA LYS A 60 4.20 5.58 19.42
C LYS A 60 3.34 4.39 18.97
N ARG A 61 3.48 3.27 19.68
CA ARG A 61 2.64 2.09 19.46
C ARG A 61 1.34 2.28 20.20
N ASN A 62 0.29 2.65 19.49
CA ASN A 62 -1.08 2.69 19.99
C ASN A 62 -1.95 1.83 19.08
N ILE A 63 -2.61 0.83 19.66
CA ILE A 63 -3.43 -0.14 18.93
C ILE A 63 -4.68 0.52 18.32
N GLU A 64 -5.14 1.61 18.93
CA GLU A 64 -6.33 2.34 18.47
C GLU A 64 -5.98 3.44 17.44
N SER A 65 -4.70 3.63 17.13
CA SER A 65 -4.29 4.66 16.18
C SER A 65 -4.46 4.18 14.73
N THR A 66 -5.12 5.02 13.95
CA THR A 66 -5.18 4.90 12.49
C THR A 66 -4.08 5.77 11.89
N MET A 67 -3.30 5.18 10.99
CA MET A 67 -2.43 5.96 10.11
C MET A 67 -3.16 6.25 8.82
N VAL A 68 -3.09 7.50 8.36
CA VAL A 68 -3.64 7.94 7.08
C VAL A 68 -2.56 8.72 6.36
N VAL A 69 -2.32 8.39 5.11
CA VAL A 69 -1.55 9.21 4.18
C VAL A 69 -2.50 9.75 3.16
N TYR A 70 -2.48 11.06 2.93
CA TYR A 70 -3.27 11.69 1.88
C TYR A 70 -2.45 12.73 1.15
N CYS A 71 -2.60 12.77 -0.17
CA CYS A 71 -1.75 13.56 -1.04
C CYS A 71 -2.55 14.32 -2.09
N SER A 72 -1.98 15.44 -2.52
CA SER A 72 -2.58 16.37 -3.47
C SER A 72 -2.38 16.02 -4.94
N VAL A 73 -1.43 15.14 -5.27
CA VAL A 73 -1.09 14.82 -6.67
C VAL A 73 -1.16 13.32 -6.92
N ARG A 74 -1.63 12.97 -8.11
CA ARG A 74 -1.52 11.63 -8.70
C ARG A 74 -0.85 11.76 -10.06
N THR A 75 0.19 10.96 -10.30
CA THR A 75 0.82 10.81 -11.62
C THR A 75 0.72 9.36 -12.07
N VAL A 76 -0.10 9.10 -13.09
CA VAL A 76 -0.45 7.73 -13.53
C VAL A 76 -0.98 6.92 -12.35
N ASP A 77 -0.23 5.98 -11.79
CA ASP A 77 -0.67 5.13 -10.68
C ASP A 77 0.06 5.45 -9.37
N VAL A 78 0.88 6.52 -9.35
CA VAL A 78 1.64 6.94 -8.17
C VAL A 78 0.97 8.11 -7.47
N CYS A 79 0.80 7.99 -6.15
CA CYS A 79 0.31 9.03 -5.27
C CYS A 79 1.48 9.84 -4.67
N GLY A 80 1.43 11.18 -4.69
CA GLY A 80 2.54 12.01 -4.24
C GLY A 80 2.28 13.52 -4.25
N GLY A 81 3.34 14.30 -4.42
CA GLY A 81 3.30 15.77 -4.32
C GLY A 81 3.36 16.24 -2.87
N ALA A 82 2.47 17.15 -2.47
CA ALA A 82 2.31 17.50 -1.06
C ALA A 82 1.41 16.45 -0.39
N CYS A 83 1.96 15.77 0.62
CA CYS A 83 1.29 14.72 1.36
C CYS A 83 1.28 15.03 2.85
N THR A 84 0.23 14.59 3.53
CA THR A 84 0.15 14.62 4.98
C THR A 84 0.02 13.19 5.50
N VAL A 85 0.80 12.88 6.52
CA VAL A 85 0.75 11.62 7.28
C VAL A 85 0.14 11.92 8.64
N TYR A 86 -1.08 11.44 8.85
CA TYR A 86 -1.73 11.43 10.16
C TYR A 86 -1.46 10.09 10.86
N ASN A 87 -1.22 10.16 12.16
CA ASN A 87 -1.23 9.00 13.04
C ASN A 87 -1.96 9.37 14.33
N GLY A 88 -3.09 8.73 14.63
CA GLY A 88 -3.84 9.06 15.84
C GLY A 88 -5.21 8.40 15.90
N GLY A 89 -5.99 8.78 16.91
CA GLY A 89 -7.34 8.26 17.12
C GLY A 89 -8.39 8.87 16.20
N ALA A 90 -9.66 8.76 16.59
CA ALA A 90 -10.77 9.28 15.81
C ALA A 90 -10.76 10.81 15.73
N THR A 91 -10.89 11.37 14.53
CA THR A 91 -10.93 12.81 14.26
C THR A 91 -11.45 13.09 12.85
N CYS A 92 -11.90 14.33 12.61
CA CYS A 92 -12.11 14.83 11.26
C CYS A 92 -10.88 15.62 10.80
N LEU A 93 -10.19 15.11 9.78
CA LEU A 93 -9.03 15.76 9.18
C LEU A 93 -9.47 16.75 8.12
N ASN A 94 -8.94 17.97 8.19
CA ASN A 94 -9.01 18.92 7.08
C ASN A 94 -8.01 18.48 6.00
N ALA A 95 -8.51 18.06 4.84
CA ALA A 95 -7.72 17.44 3.79
C ALA A 95 -8.10 17.99 2.41
N PRO A 96 -8.05 19.33 2.21
CA PRO A 96 -8.41 19.94 0.93
C PRO A 96 -7.50 19.46 -0.19
N ASP A 97 -8.04 19.45 -1.41
CA ASP A 97 -7.33 19.10 -2.64
C ASP A 97 -6.71 17.68 -2.63
N THR A 98 -7.21 16.79 -1.77
CA THR A 98 -6.74 15.41 -1.71
C THR A 98 -7.18 14.68 -2.98
N ASN A 99 -6.22 14.07 -3.66
CA ASN A 99 -6.43 13.29 -4.87
C ASN A 99 -6.22 11.80 -4.66
N CYS A 100 -5.48 11.41 -3.63
CA CYS A 100 -5.30 10.02 -3.28
C CYS A 100 -4.99 9.85 -1.80
N LEU A 101 -5.41 8.73 -1.24
CA LEU A 101 -5.16 8.42 0.17
C LEU A 101 -5.00 6.92 0.42
N SER A 102 -4.27 6.59 1.47
CA SER A 102 -4.09 5.24 2.00
C SER A 102 -4.25 5.29 3.52
N ALA A 103 -4.80 4.24 4.14
CA ALA A 103 -4.98 4.20 5.58
C ALA A 103 -4.90 2.79 6.15
N THR A 104 -4.63 2.69 7.46
CA THR A 104 -4.58 1.43 8.21
C THR A 104 -5.90 0.99 8.81
N ASN A 105 -6.94 1.81 8.69
CA ASN A 105 -8.31 1.45 9.00
C ASN A 105 -9.23 2.02 7.92
N ASN A 106 -10.48 1.54 7.88
CA ASN A 106 -11.48 2.10 7.00
C ASN A 106 -11.79 3.53 7.45
N VAL A 107 -11.52 4.50 6.58
CA VAL A 107 -11.80 5.92 6.82
C VAL A 107 -12.83 6.42 5.82
N GLY A 108 -13.60 7.43 6.21
CA GLY A 108 -14.48 8.14 5.29
C GLY A 108 -13.72 9.26 4.59
N PHE A 109 -13.89 9.42 3.27
CA PHE A 109 -13.40 10.58 2.54
C PHE A 109 -14.58 11.34 1.94
N CYS A 110 -14.62 12.64 2.22
CA CYS A 110 -15.78 13.49 1.98
C CYS A 110 -15.44 14.66 1.07
N ASP A 111 -16.40 15.07 0.24
CA ASP A 111 -16.25 16.16 -0.74
C ASP A 111 -16.36 17.57 -0.13
N HIS A 112 -16.78 17.70 1.13
CA HIS A 112 -16.81 18.98 1.86
C HIS A 112 -15.83 18.98 3.04
N SER A 113 -15.55 20.16 3.57
CA SER A 113 -14.83 20.31 4.84
C SER A 113 -15.67 19.80 6.03
N GLY A 114 -15.02 19.44 7.14
CA GLY A 114 -15.71 19.08 8.37
C GLY A 114 -16.43 17.72 8.32
N CYS A 115 -16.00 16.82 7.44
CA CYS A 115 -16.51 15.45 7.30
C CYS A 115 -18.01 15.38 7.01
N GLY A 116 -18.51 16.35 6.24
CA GLY A 116 -19.89 16.41 5.75
C GLY A 116 -19.98 16.29 4.23
N GLY A 117 -21.18 16.50 3.69
CA GLY A 117 -21.45 16.38 2.26
C GLY A 117 -21.59 14.92 1.81
N SER A 118 -21.03 14.60 0.65
CA SER A 118 -20.97 13.23 0.12
C SER A 118 -19.71 12.56 0.61
N CYS A 119 -19.86 11.47 1.37
CA CYS A 119 -18.74 10.70 1.90
C CYS A 119 -18.77 9.28 1.35
N ASN A 120 -17.59 8.76 1.02
CA ASN A 120 -17.39 7.36 0.65
C ASN A 120 -16.40 6.70 1.62
N GLN A 121 -16.42 5.39 1.68
CA GLN A 121 -15.50 4.63 2.54
C GLN A 121 -14.27 4.22 1.74
N LEU A 122 -13.09 4.23 2.36
CA LEU A 122 -11.86 3.76 1.72
C LEU A 122 -11.98 2.30 1.26
N SER A 123 -12.69 1.47 2.02
CA SER A 123 -12.98 0.08 1.66
C SER A 123 -13.70 -0.04 0.30
N THR A 124 -14.48 0.95 -0.11
CA THR A 124 -15.21 0.99 -1.39
C THR A 124 -14.44 1.69 -2.51
N CYS A 125 -13.11 1.84 -2.37
CA CYS A 125 -12.27 2.50 -3.36
C CYS A 125 -12.48 1.95 -4.78
N GLY A 126 -12.88 2.82 -5.72
CA GLY A 126 -13.16 2.45 -7.10
C GLY A 126 -11.91 2.29 -7.99
N VAL A 127 -10.86 3.07 -7.74
CA VAL A 127 -9.60 3.01 -8.51
C VAL A 127 -8.43 2.94 -7.54
N ARG A 128 -7.76 1.78 -7.50
CA ARG A 128 -6.55 1.54 -6.71
C ARG A 128 -5.32 2.02 -7.46
N LEU A 129 -4.36 2.51 -6.69
CA LEU A 129 -3.07 3.03 -7.11
C LEU A 129 -1.97 2.14 -6.50
N ASP A 130 -0.72 2.41 -6.88
CA ASP A 130 0.43 1.74 -6.30
C ASP A 130 0.52 1.96 -4.78
N ASP A 131 1.25 1.08 -4.08
CA ASP A 131 1.49 1.14 -2.63
C ASP A 131 0.23 1.15 -1.74
N GLY A 132 -0.88 0.63 -2.27
CA GLY A 132 -2.15 0.52 -1.55
C GLY A 132 -2.94 1.82 -1.47
N PHE A 133 -2.59 2.83 -2.26
CA PHE A 133 -3.36 4.07 -2.33
C PHE A 133 -4.68 3.89 -3.09
N CYS A 134 -5.65 4.71 -2.73
CA CYS A 134 -6.90 4.88 -3.44
C CYS A 134 -6.89 6.22 -4.18
N TYR A 135 -7.40 6.25 -5.40
CA TYR A 135 -7.70 7.50 -6.10
C TYR A 135 -9.01 8.09 -5.59
N THR A 136 -8.93 9.25 -4.94
CA THR A 136 -10.03 9.91 -4.23
C THR A 136 -10.11 11.41 -4.59
N PRO A 137 -10.25 11.76 -5.88
CA PRO A 137 -10.25 13.15 -6.31
C PRO A 137 -11.40 13.95 -5.69
N GLY A 138 -11.14 15.21 -5.39
CA GLY A 138 -12.15 16.11 -4.80
C GLY A 138 -12.43 15.85 -3.31
N THR A 139 -11.60 15.04 -2.65
CA THR A 139 -11.67 14.87 -1.19
C THR A 139 -11.23 16.17 -0.52
N ASN A 140 -12.05 16.67 0.42
CA ASN A 140 -11.80 17.87 1.20
C ASN A 140 -11.69 17.60 2.71
N SER A 141 -12.18 16.47 3.19
CA SER A 141 -11.95 16.02 4.56
C SER A 141 -11.94 14.51 4.68
N ILE A 142 -11.27 14.01 5.72
CA ILE A 142 -11.15 12.58 6.01
C ILE A 142 -11.65 12.33 7.43
N ASN A 143 -12.70 11.52 7.56
CA ASN A 143 -13.21 11.06 8.84
C ASN A 143 -12.42 9.82 9.28
N VAL A 144 -11.54 10.00 10.25
CA VAL A 144 -10.82 8.92 10.91
C VAL A 144 -11.67 8.48 12.10
N GLY A 145 -12.18 7.26 12.08
CA GLY A 145 -13.14 6.76 13.07
C GLY A 145 -14.02 5.66 12.50
N ALA A 146 -14.96 5.14 13.27
CA ALA A 146 -15.90 4.13 12.77
C ALA A 146 -16.81 4.74 11.70
N PHE A 147 -16.81 4.12 10.51
CA PHE A 147 -17.63 4.44 9.34
C PHE A 147 -18.31 3.17 8.82
#